data_AF-A0A183VF89-F1
#
_entry.id   AF-A0A183VF89-F1
#
_cell.length_a   1.000
_cell.length_b   1.000
_cell.length_c   1.000
_cell.angle_alpha   90.00
_cell.angle_beta   90.00
_cell.angle_gamma   90.00
#
_symmetry.space_group_name_H-M   'P 1'
#
loop_
_entity.id
_entity.type
_entity.pdbx_description
1 polymer ?
#
loop_
_entity_poly.entity_id
_entity_poly.type
_entity_poly.pdbx_seq_one_letter_code
_entity_poly.pdbx_strand_id
1 'polypeptide(L)'
;MEPSACSLANELTRCCNSGARHFRKTDTCSSISTESAAVTCTRTASICCLRALLDQSCEHGTNMAETEEYCPANLNQIGAGLRKECCDCCLLAKDLIRRNAECIAPLGFSAQCLRSFNKCCQRKSEISFTQPLLITHRPESLHFLGVGDRCASSKCEHLCSDRGGEEVECSCRAGYDLGPDGTSCIGLQNIFLMLFWFTFPLLSYNLFSATK
;
A
#
# COMPACT_ATOMS: atom_id res chain seq x y z
N MET A 1 -33.08 -3.29 -8.41
CA MET A 1 -32.05 -3.18 -9.46
C MET A 1 -30.76 -2.87 -8.73
N GLU A 2 -29.94 -3.88 -8.42
CA GLU A 2 -28.65 -3.66 -7.74
C GLU A 2 -27.62 -3.11 -8.74
N PRO A 3 -26.83 -2.09 -8.37
CA PRO A 3 -25.71 -1.63 -9.19
C PRO A 3 -24.64 -2.72 -9.27
N SER A 4 -23.96 -2.82 -10.42
CA SER A 4 -22.81 -3.71 -10.57
C SER A 4 -21.69 -3.32 -9.60
N ALA A 5 -20.94 -4.31 -9.09
CA ALA A 5 -19.86 -4.09 -8.13
C ALA A 5 -18.81 -3.06 -8.61
N CYS A 6 -18.51 -3.01 -9.91
CA CYS A 6 -17.60 -2.02 -10.50
C CYS A 6 -18.15 -0.58 -10.43
N SER A 7 -19.47 -0.39 -10.52
CA SER A 7 -20.09 0.94 -10.44
C SER A 7 -19.96 1.52 -9.03
N LEU A 8 -20.15 0.69 -8.00
CA LEU A 8 -20.01 1.10 -6.61
C LEU A 8 -18.56 1.44 -6.26
N ALA A 9 -17.59 0.63 -6.70
CA ALA A 9 -16.17 0.90 -6.45
C ALA A 9 -15.70 2.23 -7.06
N ASN A 10 -16.16 2.54 -8.27
CA ASN A 10 -15.85 3.81 -8.93
C ASN A 10 -16.49 5.01 -8.19
N GLU A 11 -17.73 4.86 -7.72
CA GLU A 11 -18.38 5.90 -6.91
C GLU A 11 -17.60 6.15 -5.61
N LEU A 12 -17.23 5.10 -4.87
CA LEU A 12 -16.44 5.23 -3.65
C LEU A 12 -15.07 5.87 -3.91
N THR A 13 -14.42 5.54 -5.03
CA THR A 13 -13.16 6.19 -5.43
C THR A 13 -13.35 7.68 -5.65
N ARG A 14 -14.44 8.08 -6.32
CA ARG A 14 -14.78 9.51 -6.51
C ARG A 14 -15.03 10.22 -5.19
N CYS A 15 -15.72 9.57 -4.26
CA CYS A 15 -15.95 10.08 -2.90
C CYS A 15 -14.65 10.25 -2.11
N CYS A 16 -13.75 9.26 -2.18
CA CYS A 16 -12.42 9.32 -1.57
C CYS A 16 -11.63 10.53 -2.08
N ASN A 17 -11.58 10.70 -3.41
CA ASN A 17 -10.90 11.83 -4.05
C ASN A 17 -11.51 13.18 -3.65
N SER A 18 -12.84 13.25 -3.50
CA SER A 18 -13.53 14.45 -3.01
C SER A 18 -13.09 14.80 -1.59
N GLY A 19 -13.09 13.83 -0.68
CA GLY A 19 -12.66 14.02 0.71
C GLY A 19 -11.20 14.45 0.84
N ALA A 20 -10.28 13.80 0.11
CA ALA A 20 -8.87 14.19 0.09
C ALA A 20 -8.67 15.62 -0.45
N ARG A 21 -9.43 16.00 -1.49
CA ARG A 21 -9.41 17.36 -2.04
C ARG A 21 -9.99 18.39 -1.06
N HIS A 22 -11.03 18.04 -0.31
CA HIS A 22 -11.63 18.91 0.70
C HIS A 22 -10.61 19.33 1.75
N PHE A 23 -9.86 18.36 2.29
CA PHE A 23 -8.78 18.64 3.22
C PHE A 23 -7.76 19.62 2.64
N ARG A 24 -7.22 19.32 1.45
CA ARG A 24 -6.21 20.17 0.78
C ARG A 24 -6.65 21.61 0.52
N LYS A 25 -7.96 21.89 0.54
CA LYS A 25 -8.52 23.23 0.33
C LYS A 25 -8.86 23.96 1.63
N THR A 26 -9.17 23.22 2.69
CA THR A 26 -9.77 23.79 3.91
C THR A 26 -8.94 23.53 5.16
N ASP A 27 -7.91 22.69 5.06
CA ASP A 27 -7.10 22.17 6.17
C ASP A 27 -7.92 21.57 7.32
N THR A 28 -9.15 21.14 7.04
CA THR A 28 -10.04 20.50 8.00
C THR A 28 -10.80 19.34 7.36
N CYS A 29 -11.23 18.40 8.18
CA CYS A 29 -12.09 17.29 7.79
C CYS A 29 -13.50 17.39 8.35
N SER A 30 -13.90 18.60 8.71
CA SER A 30 -15.28 18.93 9.08
C SER A 30 -16.09 19.35 7.85
N SER A 31 -17.40 19.11 7.91
CA SER A 31 -18.39 19.61 6.93
C SER A 31 -18.11 19.20 5.47
N ILE A 32 -17.78 17.93 5.25
CA ILE A 32 -17.53 17.39 3.90
C ILE A 32 -18.88 17.25 3.17
N SER A 33 -19.11 18.09 2.16
CA SER A 33 -20.28 17.97 1.28
C SER A 33 -19.95 17.07 0.09
N THR A 34 -20.60 15.92 -0.01
CA THR A 34 -20.48 15.01 -1.15
C THR A 34 -21.63 15.20 -2.13
N GLU A 35 -21.37 15.09 -3.44
CA GLU A 35 -22.41 15.19 -4.48
C GLU A 35 -23.45 14.05 -4.37
N SER A 36 -23.06 12.88 -3.86
CA SER A 36 -24.01 11.83 -3.49
C SER A 36 -24.27 11.85 -1.98
N ALA A 37 -25.56 11.83 -1.61
CA ALA A 37 -26.01 11.72 -0.22
C ALA A 37 -25.89 10.29 0.35
N ALA A 38 -25.23 9.38 -0.38
CA ALA A 38 -25.02 8.01 0.06
C ALA A 38 -24.11 7.99 1.29
N VAL A 39 -24.57 7.36 2.37
CA VAL A 39 -23.83 7.24 3.63
C VAL A 39 -22.45 6.61 3.44
N THR A 40 -22.34 5.65 2.51
CA THR A 40 -21.08 5.01 2.12
C THR A 40 -20.10 6.02 1.50
N CYS A 41 -20.58 6.89 0.61
CA CYS A 41 -19.77 7.96 0.02
C CYS A 41 -19.25 8.93 1.09
N THR A 42 -20.12 9.41 1.98
CA THR A 42 -19.73 10.34 3.04
C THR A 42 -18.68 9.74 3.97
N ARG A 43 -18.81 8.45 4.32
CA ARG A 43 -17.81 7.72 5.10
C ARG A 43 -16.47 7.62 4.36
N THR A 44 -16.50 7.20 3.10
CA THR A 44 -15.28 7.08 2.29
C THR A 44 -14.57 8.42 2.11
N ALA A 45 -15.32 9.51 1.89
CA ALA A 45 -14.77 10.85 1.81
C ALA A 45 -14.11 11.27 3.14
N SER A 46 -14.75 10.99 4.28
CA SER A 46 -14.19 11.31 5.60
C SER A 46 -12.88 10.56 5.88
N ILE A 47 -12.81 9.27 5.53
CA ILE A 47 -11.60 8.46 5.67
C ILE A 47 -10.45 9.05 4.83
N CYS A 48 -10.71 9.36 3.56
CA CYS A 48 -9.68 9.89 2.67
C CYS A 48 -9.29 11.34 2.97
N CYS A 49 -10.19 12.12 3.57
CA CYS A 49 -9.86 13.43 4.13
C CYS A 49 -8.84 13.30 5.27
N LEU A 50 -9.13 12.46 6.27
CA LEU A 50 -8.22 12.23 7.40
C LEU A 50 -6.87 11.65 6.94
N ARG A 51 -6.87 10.77 5.94
CA ARG A 51 -5.65 10.27 5.34
C ARG A 51 -4.81 11.40 4.74
N ALA A 52 -5.43 12.32 3.98
CA ALA A 52 -4.73 13.46 3.41
C ALA A 52 -4.13 14.39 4.49
N LEU A 53 -4.83 14.55 5.62
CA LEU A 53 -4.33 15.27 6.80
C LEU A 53 -3.07 14.63 7.39
N LEU A 54 -3.11 13.31 7.58
CA LEU A 54 -1.99 12.55 8.11
C LEU A 54 -0.80 12.54 7.14
N ASP A 55 -1.05 12.40 5.84
CA ASP A 55 -0.02 12.48 4.79
C ASP A 55 0.67 13.86 4.79
N GLN A 56 -0.09 14.96 4.87
CA GLN A 56 0.48 16.32 4.97
C GLN A 56 1.27 16.51 6.27
N SER A 57 0.79 15.95 7.39
CA SER A 57 1.49 16.01 8.68
C SER A 57 2.85 15.29 8.61
N CYS A 58 2.91 14.11 7.98
CA CYS A 58 4.15 13.37 7.77
C CYS A 58 5.11 14.09 6.82
N GLU A 59 4.59 14.68 5.73
CA GLU A 59 5.38 15.47 4.79
C GLU A 59 6.01 16.68 5.48
N HIS A 60 5.23 17.41 6.28
CA HIS A 60 5.72 18.54 7.05
C HIS A 60 6.86 18.11 7.99
N GLY A 61 6.67 17.02 8.74
CA GLY A 61 7.72 16.46 9.61
C GLY A 61 8.99 16.08 8.84
N THR A 62 8.83 15.44 7.69
CA THR A 62 9.95 15.10 6.81
C THR A 62 10.72 16.36 6.40
N ASN A 63 10.03 17.40 5.94
CA ASN A 63 10.65 18.66 5.51
C ASN A 63 11.35 19.38 6.68
N MET A 64 10.81 19.34 7.90
CA MET A 64 11.47 19.88 9.09
C MET A 64 12.83 19.22 9.34
N ALA A 65 12.92 17.89 9.21
CA ALA A 65 14.18 17.19 9.34
C ALA A 65 15.19 17.57 8.23
N GLU A 66 14.71 17.97 7.05
CA GLU A 66 15.55 18.46 5.96
C GLU A 66 16.16 19.83 6.25
N THR A 67 15.40 20.74 6.86
CA THR A 67 15.75 22.17 7.02
C THR A 67 16.25 22.55 8.42
N GLU A 68 15.63 22.03 9.48
CA GLU A 68 15.84 22.48 10.87
C GLU A 68 16.67 21.48 11.70
N GLU A 69 16.83 20.26 11.22
CA GLU A 69 17.58 19.17 11.87
C GLU A 69 17.10 18.78 13.28
N TYR A 70 15.89 19.21 13.65
CA TYR A 70 15.26 18.95 14.93
C TYR A 70 13.76 18.65 14.74
N CYS A 71 13.22 17.76 15.59
CA CYS A 71 11.83 17.30 15.52
C CYS A 71 11.07 17.64 16.81
N PRO A 72 10.20 18.67 16.80
CA PRO A 72 9.47 19.07 18.00
C PRO A 72 8.39 18.06 18.38
N ALA A 73 8.24 17.84 19.68
CA ALA A 73 7.25 16.93 20.24
C ALA A 73 5.92 17.62 20.61
N ASN A 74 5.44 18.59 19.82
CA ASN A 74 4.17 19.26 20.12
C ASN A 74 2.99 18.38 19.67
N LEU A 75 2.40 17.64 20.63
CA LEU A 75 1.33 16.65 20.42
C LEU A 75 -0.09 17.24 20.40
N ASN A 76 -0.26 18.56 20.53
CA ASN A 76 -1.58 19.18 20.67
C ASN A 76 -2.40 19.26 19.36
N GLN A 77 -1.85 18.78 18.24
CA GLN A 77 -2.48 18.82 16.94
C GLN A 77 -2.73 17.41 16.41
N ILE A 78 -3.85 17.22 15.72
CA ILE A 78 -4.13 15.98 14.98
C ILE A 78 -3.00 15.75 13.97
N GLY A 79 -2.41 14.56 13.98
CA GLY A 79 -1.27 14.21 13.13
C GLY A 79 0.11 14.60 13.70
N ALA A 80 0.18 15.22 14.87
CA ALA A 80 1.46 15.59 15.49
C ALA A 80 2.37 14.40 15.79
N GLY A 81 1.83 13.29 16.30
CA GLY A 81 2.61 12.07 16.54
C GLY A 81 3.25 11.56 15.25
N LEU A 82 2.47 11.50 14.17
CA LEU A 82 2.94 11.06 12.85
C LEU A 82 3.96 12.03 12.24
N ARG A 83 3.76 13.34 12.41
CA ARG A 83 4.73 14.36 12.00
C ARG A 83 6.07 14.14 12.69
N LYS A 84 6.06 13.95 14.02
CA LYS A 84 7.26 13.68 14.79
C LYS A 84 7.95 12.40 14.32
N GLU A 85 7.18 11.31 14.16
CA GLU A 85 7.71 10.05 13.66
C GLU A 85 8.39 10.21 12.30
N CYS A 86 7.71 10.79 11.30
CA CYS A 86 8.31 11.00 9.99
C CYS A 86 9.55 11.91 10.05
N CYS A 87 9.52 12.96 10.87
CA CYS A 87 10.70 13.81 11.10
C CYS A 87 11.88 13.00 11.66
N ASP A 88 11.67 12.24 12.74
CA ASP A 88 12.71 11.43 13.38
C ASP A 88 13.27 10.37 12.39
N CYS A 89 12.41 9.75 11.58
CA CYS A 89 12.83 8.77 10.57
C CYS A 89 13.68 9.40 9.46
N CYS A 90 13.37 10.61 9.02
CA CYS A 90 14.21 11.35 8.09
C CYS A 90 15.56 11.75 8.71
N LEU A 91 15.58 12.22 9.97
CA LEU A 91 16.83 12.54 10.67
C LEU A 91 17.73 11.32 10.83
N LEU A 92 17.16 10.16 11.15
CA LEU A 92 17.91 8.91 11.23
C LEU A 92 18.58 8.58 9.89
N ALA A 93 17.89 8.72 8.76
CA ALA A 93 18.49 8.53 7.44
C ALA A 93 19.66 9.50 7.21
N LYS A 94 19.50 10.78 7.57
CA LYS A 94 20.57 11.78 7.49
C LYS A 94 21.76 11.42 8.38
N ASP A 95 21.52 10.89 9.58
CA ASP A 95 22.58 10.48 10.51
C ASP A 95 23.37 9.26 10.01
N LEU A 96 22.72 8.28 9.39
CA LEU A 96 23.39 7.16 8.72
C LEU A 96 24.27 7.66 7.57
N ILE A 97 23.73 8.54 6.74
CA ILE A 97 24.45 9.19 5.64
C ILE A 97 25.67 9.96 6.13
N ARG A 98 25.56 10.70 7.24
CA ARG A 98 26.66 11.46 7.86
C ARG A 98 27.76 10.55 8.39
N ARG A 99 27.39 9.38 8.93
CA ARG A 99 28.31 8.36 9.44
C ARG A 99 28.91 7.47 8.35
N ASN A 100 28.58 7.74 7.08
CA ASN A 100 28.97 6.89 5.95
C ASN A 100 28.52 5.42 6.13
N ALA A 101 27.39 5.23 6.81
CA ALA A 101 26.73 3.93 6.94
C ALA A 101 25.76 3.71 5.79
N GLU A 102 25.46 2.44 5.50
CA GLU A 102 24.39 2.10 4.57
C GLU A 102 23.05 2.59 5.11
N CYS A 103 22.26 3.18 4.23
CA CYS A 103 20.99 3.78 4.58
C CYS A 103 19.88 2.72 4.55
N ILE A 104 19.95 1.81 5.52
CA ILE A 104 19.04 0.67 5.68
C ILE A 104 18.19 0.91 6.92
N ALA A 105 16.86 0.88 6.76
CA ALA A 105 15.94 1.07 7.87
C ALA A 105 15.84 -0.19 8.77
N PRO A 106 15.76 -0.03 10.10
CA PRO A 106 15.44 -1.12 11.02
C PRO A 106 14.08 -1.77 10.76
N LEU A 107 13.94 -3.04 11.16
CA LEU A 107 12.65 -3.73 11.18
C LEU A 107 11.72 -3.09 12.22
N GLY A 108 10.41 -3.06 11.93
CA GLY A 108 9.38 -2.55 12.84
C GLY A 108 9.00 -1.09 12.64
N PHE A 109 9.58 -0.40 11.64
CA PHE A 109 9.13 0.95 11.27
C PHE A 109 7.78 0.92 10.55
N SER A 110 6.94 1.92 10.84
CA SER A 110 5.68 2.11 10.13
C SER A 110 5.92 2.40 8.64
N ALA A 111 4.92 2.11 7.80
CA ALA A 111 5.01 2.41 6.36
C ALA A 111 5.25 3.92 6.09
N GLN A 112 4.73 4.80 6.95
CA GLN A 112 4.89 6.24 6.84
C GLN A 112 6.31 6.67 7.23
N CYS A 113 6.85 6.13 8.32
CA CYS A 113 8.23 6.32 8.72
C CYS A 113 9.22 5.84 7.64
N LEU A 114 9.02 4.63 7.11
CA LEU A 114 9.85 4.07 6.03
C LEU A 114 9.85 4.95 4.79
N ARG A 115 8.69 5.49 4.40
CA ARG A 115 8.59 6.42 3.28
C ARG A 115 9.43 7.68 3.52
N SER A 116 9.36 8.26 4.71
CA SER A 116 10.13 9.46 5.07
C SER A 116 11.64 9.18 5.12
N PHE A 117 12.04 8.07 5.75
CA PHE A 117 13.42 7.59 5.80
C PHE A 117 14.00 7.44 4.39
N ASN A 118 13.32 6.70 3.51
CA ASN A 118 13.77 6.45 2.14
C ASN A 118 13.84 7.74 1.31
N LYS A 119 12.93 8.69 1.52
CA LYS A 119 13.00 10.01 0.88
C LYS A 119 14.27 10.75 1.28
N CYS A 120 14.62 10.75 2.56
CA CYS A 120 15.81 11.44 3.07
C CYS A 120 17.12 10.69 2.82
N CYS A 121 17.02 9.42 2.41
CA CYS A 121 18.12 8.57 2.02
C CYS A 121 18.79 8.99 0.69
N GLN A 122 18.02 9.57 -0.23
CA GLN A 122 18.41 9.73 -1.65
C GLN A 122 19.23 10.98 -1.97
N ARG A 123 19.77 11.71 -0.97
CA ARG A 123 20.45 13.00 -1.19
C ARG A 123 21.98 12.95 -1.39
N LYS A 124 22.54 11.78 -1.73
CA LYS A 124 23.98 11.59 -2.06
C LYS A 124 24.21 10.87 -3.40
N SER A 125 23.68 11.39 -4.50
CA SER A 125 24.12 10.93 -5.84
C SER A 125 24.19 12.06 -6.86
N GLU A 126 25.10 13.00 -6.63
CA GLU A 126 25.88 13.57 -7.73
C GLU A 126 27.32 13.06 -7.55
N ILE A 127 27.93 12.54 -8.63
CA ILE A 127 29.30 11.96 -8.76
C ILE A 127 29.36 10.43 -8.46
N SER A 128 29.68 9.48 -9.36
CA SER A 128 30.18 9.44 -10.74
C SER A 128 29.66 8.18 -11.46
N PHE A 129 28.89 8.33 -12.53
CA PHE A 129 28.67 7.25 -13.51
C PHE A 129 29.78 7.32 -14.56
N THR A 130 30.76 6.44 -14.45
CA THR A 130 31.61 6.06 -15.58
C THR A 130 31.52 4.57 -15.79
N GLN A 131 30.49 4.12 -16.52
CA GLN A 131 30.62 3.49 -17.84
C GLN A 131 29.28 2.89 -18.30
N PRO A 132 29.07 2.80 -19.63
CA PRO A 132 27.74 2.82 -20.24
C PRO A 132 27.21 1.41 -20.54
N LEU A 133 25.94 1.15 -20.25
CA LEU A 133 25.21 0.07 -20.91
C LEU A 133 24.10 0.68 -21.78
N LEU A 134 24.29 0.43 -23.07
CA LEU A 134 23.51 0.92 -24.20
C LEU A 134 22.01 0.71 -23.99
N ILE A 135 21.28 1.83 -24.10
CA ILE A 135 19.84 1.87 -24.23
C ILE A 135 19.47 1.34 -25.61
N THR A 136 18.80 0.20 -25.66
CA THR A 136 17.94 -0.16 -26.78
C THR A 136 16.55 -0.55 -26.26
N HIS A 137 15.58 0.32 -26.56
CA HIS A 137 14.13 0.12 -26.58
C HIS A 137 13.28 0.22 -25.28
N ARG A 138 12.67 1.41 -25.16
CA ARG A 138 11.28 1.77 -24.74
C ARG A 138 10.91 1.73 -23.23
N PRO A 139 10.44 2.84 -22.63
CA PRO A 139 10.28 2.98 -21.18
C PRO A 139 8.87 2.59 -20.70
N GLU A 140 8.77 1.52 -19.91
CA GLU A 140 7.70 1.34 -18.92
C GLU A 140 8.32 1.52 -17.53
N SER A 141 7.77 2.47 -16.80
CA SER A 141 8.53 3.44 -16.02
C SER A 141 8.70 3.06 -14.55
N LEU A 142 9.98 3.04 -14.16
CA LEU A 142 10.56 3.43 -12.87
C LEU A 142 10.33 2.49 -11.67
N HIS A 143 11.24 1.51 -11.58
CA HIS A 143 11.67 0.85 -10.35
C HIS A 143 11.98 1.86 -9.23
N PHE A 144 11.11 1.85 -8.22
CA PHE A 144 11.30 2.45 -6.92
C PHE A 144 12.33 1.62 -6.13
N LEU A 145 13.60 1.98 -6.26
CA LEU A 145 14.72 1.31 -5.59
C LEU A 145 14.74 1.67 -4.11
N GLY A 146 14.51 0.68 -3.24
CA GLY A 146 14.83 0.76 -1.81
C GLY A 146 13.78 0.27 -0.82
N VAL A 147 12.73 -0.42 -1.27
CA VAL A 147 11.96 -1.33 -0.41
C VAL A 147 12.19 -2.71 -1.00
N GLY A 148 12.71 -3.63 -0.20
CA GLY A 148 12.55 -5.04 -0.54
C GLY A 148 11.06 -5.31 -0.51
N ASP A 149 10.40 -5.15 -1.66
CA ASP A 149 8.98 -5.45 -1.80
C ASP A 149 8.84 -6.91 -1.38
N ARG A 150 8.34 -7.15 -0.17
CA ARG A 150 8.02 -8.51 0.27
C ARG A 150 6.99 -9.13 -0.67
N CYS A 151 6.22 -8.29 -1.36
CA CYS A 151 5.38 -8.66 -2.49
C CYS A 151 6.16 -9.09 -3.75
N ALA A 152 7.34 -8.54 -4.02
CA ALA A 152 8.19 -8.94 -5.15
C ALA A 152 8.81 -10.33 -4.92
N SER A 153 9.05 -10.73 -3.68
CA SER A 153 9.44 -12.10 -3.31
C SER A 153 8.27 -13.00 -2.91
N SER A 154 7.04 -12.45 -2.88
CA SER A 154 5.85 -13.22 -2.54
C SER A 154 5.46 -14.16 -3.68
N LYS A 155 4.76 -15.25 -3.34
CA LYS A 155 4.18 -16.18 -4.30
C LYS A 155 2.72 -15.88 -4.60
N CYS A 156 2.22 -14.68 -4.26
CA CYS A 156 0.82 -14.34 -4.47
C CYS A 156 0.46 -14.36 -5.96
N GLU A 157 -0.59 -15.09 -6.32
CA GLU A 157 -0.98 -15.24 -7.73
C GLU A 157 -1.57 -13.96 -8.34
N HIS A 158 -2.36 -13.21 -7.57
CA HIS A 158 -3.08 -12.03 -8.07
C HIS A 158 -2.69 -10.71 -7.41
N LEU A 159 -3.04 -10.52 -6.14
CA LEU A 159 -2.77 -9.29 -5.41
C LEU A 159 -1.97 -9.61 -4.16
N CYS A 160 -0.99 -8.78 -3.85
CA CYS A 160 -0.21 -8.83 -2.62
C CYS A 160 -0.38 -7.51 -1.86
N SER A 161 -0.63 -7.61 -0.56
CA SER A 161 -0.72 -6.47 0.35
C SER A 161 0.27 -6.65 1.49
N ASP A 162 1.31 -5.81 1.51
CA ASP A 162 2.19 -5.69 2.68
C ASP A 162 1.57 -4.70 3.67
N ARG A 163 0.89 -5.24 4.69
CA ARG A 163 0.27 -4.45 5.77
C ARG A 163 1.24 -4.15 6.92
N GLY A 164 2.53 -4.51 6.79
CA GLY A 164 3.53 -4.33 7.85
C GLY A 164 3.39 -5.33 9.01
N GLY A 165 2.71 -6.46 8.79
CA GLY A 165 2.65 -7.58 9.73
C GLY A 165 3.83 -8.56 9.57
N GLU A 166 3.80 -9.68 10.30
CA GLU A 166 4.85 -10.70 10.22
C GLU A 166 4.95 -11.36 8.83
N GLU A 167 3.85 -11.40 8.06
CA GLU A 167 3.77 -11.98 6.71
C GLU A 167 3.04 -11.04 5.73
N VAL A 168 3.24 -11.24 4.42
CA VAL A 168 2.49 -10.55 3.37
C VAL A 168 1.14 -11.23 3.16
N GLU A 169 0.11 -10.45 2.91
CA GLU A 169 -1.25 -10.97 2.72
C GLU A 169 -1.59 -11.03 1.23
N CYS A 170 -1.83 -12.24 0.71
CA CYS A 170 -2.30 -12.42 -0.66
C CYS A 170 -3.82 -12.27 -0.74
N SER A 171 -4.31 -11.75 -1.87
CA SER A 171 -5.74 -11.66 -2.16
C SER A 171 -6.02 -11.88 -3.65
N CYS A 172 -7.28 -12.25 -3.96
CA CYS A 172 -7.68 -12.65 -5.30
C CYS A 172 -8.62 -11.63 -5.96
N ARG A 173 -8.60 -11.58 -7.30
CA ARG A 173 -9.54 -10.79 -8.10
C ARG A 173 -10.93 -11.42 -8.03
N ALA A 174 -11.97 -10.61 -8.29
CA ALA A 174 -13.35 -11.10 -8.31
C ALA A 174 -13.52 -12.32 -9.23
N GLY A 175 -14.19 -13.36 -8.73
CA GLY A 175 -14.35 -14.65 -9.42
C GLY A 175 -13.39 -15.75 -8.96
N TYR A 176 -12.51 -15.46 -8.00
CA TYR A 176 -11.53 -16.38 -7.43
C TYR A 176 -11.48 -16.25 -5.90
N ASP A 177 -11.32 -17.36 -5.20
CA ASP A 177 -11.02 -17.38 -3.76
C ASP A 177 -9.56 -17.76 -3.50
N LEU A 178 -9.04 -17.33 -2.35
CA LEU A 178 -7.70 -17.68 -1.93
C LEU A 178 -7.66 -19.15 -1.50
N GLY A 179 -6.72 -19.89 -2.07
CA GLY A 179 -6.46 -21.28 -1.73
C GLY A 179 -5.97 -21.45 -0.30
N PRO A 180 -6.00 -22.70 0.22
CA PRO A 180 -5.58 -23.01 1.58
C PRO A 180 -4.07 -22.84 1.80
N ASP A 181 -3.29 -22.75 0.72
CA ASP A 181 -1.88 -22.41 0.73
C ASP A 181 -1.61 -20.92 1.00
N GLY A 182 -2.66 -20.09 1.00
CA GLY A 182 -2.57 -18.66 1.27
C GLY A 182 -1.94 -17.84 0.15
N THR A 183 -1.63 -18.44 -1.00
CA THR A 183 -0.93 -17.76 -2.12
C THR A 183 -1.61 -17.92 -3.48
N SER A 184 -2.23 -19.08 -3.74
CA SER A 184 -2.88 -19.40 -5.01
C SER A 184 -4.33 -18.92 -5.04
N CYS A 185 -4.84 -18.56 -6.21
CA CYS A 185 -6.20 -18.11 -6.43
C CYS A 185 -7.00 -19.16 -7.20
N ILE A 186 -7.94 -19.81 -6.52
CA ILE A 186 -8.77 -20.87 -7.09
C ILE A 186 -10.04 -20.23 -7.65
N GLY A 187 -10.30 -20.44 -8.94
CA GLY A 187 -11.54 -19.97 -9.55
C GLY A 187 -12.75 -20.58 -8.85
N LEU A 188 -13.78 -19.78 -8.58
CA LEU A 188 -14.98 -20.22 -7.84
C LEU A 188 -15.67 -21.45 -8.47
N GLN A 189 -15.53 -21.64 -9.79
CA GLN A 189 -16.02 -22.83 -10.51
C GLN A 189 -15.26 -24.12 -10.14
N ASN A 190 -13.97 -24.02 -9.80
CA ASN A 190 -13.11 -25.15 -9.45
C ASN A 190 -13.23 -25.56 -7.98
N ILE A 191 -13.71 -24.67 -7.11
CA ILE A 191 -13.97 -24.98 -5.69
C ILE A 191 -15.06 -26.04 -5.55
N PHE A 192 -16.08 -25.98 -6.42
CA PHE A 192 -17.14 -26.99 -6.45
C PHE A 192 -16.57 -28.37 -6.78
N LEU A 193 -15.63 -28.46 -7.73
CA LEU A 193 -14.95 -29.71 -8.05
C LEU A 193 -14.06 -30.20 -6.90
N MET A 194 -13.29 -29.34 -6.23
CA MET A 194 -12.43 -29.76 -5.11
C MET A 194 -13.23 -30.30 -3.91
N LEU A 195 -14.41 -29.72 -3.61
CA LEU A 195 -15.28 -30.23 -2.55
C LEU A 195 -15.83 -31.63 -2.87
N PHE A 196 -16.13 -31.94 -4.14
CA PHE A 196 -16.56 -33.29 -4.54
C PHE A 196 -15.48 -34.36 -4.31
N TRP A 197 -14.19 -34.03 -4.52
CA TRP A 197 -13.08 -34.95 -4.30
C TRP A 197 -12.78 -35.17 -2.81
N PHE A 198 -12.89 -34.14 -1.98
CA PHE A 198 -12.62 -34.24 -0.54
C PHE A 198 -13.78 -34.86 0.26
N THR A 199 -15.02 -34.70 -0.18
CA THR A 199 -16.19 -35.23 0.55
C THR A 199 -16.62 -36.63 0.09
N PHE A 200 -16.31 -37.03 -1.15
CA PHE A 200 -16.67 -38.34 -1.70
C PHE A 200 -15.51 -39.02 -2.45
N PRO A 201 -14.47 -39.51 -1.75
CA PRO A 201 -13.38 -40.27 -2.39
C PRO A 201 -13.84 -41.60 -3.03
N LEU A 202 -15.06 -42.07 -2.73
CA LEU A 202 -15.59 -43.36 -3.19
C LEU A 202 -16.38 -43.31 -4.51
N LEU A 203 -16.66 -42.12 -5.08
CA LEU A 203 -17.40 -42.02 -6.35
C LEU A 203 -16.50 -41.89 -7.60
N SER A 204 -15.18 -41.86 -7.45
CA SER A 204 -14.24 -41.78 -8.58
C SER A 204 -13.96 -43.13 -9.25
N TYR A 205 -14.21 -44.26 -8.56
CA TYR A 205 -13.96 -45.59 -9.11
C TYR A 205 -15.08 -46.11 -10.04
N ASN A 206 -16.30 -45.57 -9.96
CA ASN A 206 -17.44 -46.11 -10.72
C ASN A 206 -17.79 -45.35 -12.00
N LEU A 207 -17.12 -44.23 -12.32
CA LEU A 207 -17.34 -43.54 -13.60
C LEU A 207 -16.37 -43.94 -14.72
N PHE A 208 -15.27 -44.63 -14.43
CA PHE A 208 -14.31 -45.08 -15.44
C PHE A 208 -14.62 -46.47 -16.04
N SER A 209 -15.67 -47.15 -15.57
CA SER A 209 -16.10 -48.48 -16.06
C SER A 209 -17.47 -48.45 -16.77
N ALA A 210 -17.89 -47.32 -17.32
CA ALA A 210 -19.15 -47.19 -18.05
C ALA A 210 -19.01 -46.57 -19.46
N THR A 211 -17.84 -46.73 -20.08
CA THR A 211 -17.67 -46.56 -21.54
C THR A 211 -16.84 -47.71 -22.08
N LYS A 212 -17.50 -48.84 -22.31
CA LYS A 212 -17.14 -49.78 -23.37
C LYS A 212 -18.36 -49.96 -24.26
#